data_AF-A0A4Z0PME5-F1
#
_entry.id   AF-A0A4Z0PME5-F1
#
_cell.length_a   1.000
_cell.length_b   1.000
_cell.length_c   1.000
_cell.angle_alpha   90.00
_cell.angle_beta   90.00
_cell.angle_gamma   90.00
#
_symmetry.space_group_name_H-M   'P 1'
#
loop_
_entity.id
_entity.type
_entity.pdbx_description
1 polymer ?
#
loop_
_entity_poly.entity_id
_entity_poly.type
_entity_poly.pdbx_seq_one_letter_code
_entity_poly.pdbx_strand_id
1 'polypeptide(L)'
;MKKILTLSVSLLTATASFAQAPRLTATTEPQLPYRATDTKVNALVHTKLDVRFDYAKRYLYGKAWLTLKPYAYATDSLRLDAKGMDI
;
A
#
# COMPACT_ATOMS: atom_id res chain seq x y z
N MET A 1 -68.79 9.71 -7.15
CA MET A 1 -67.56 9.96 -6.36
C MET A 1 -66.39 9.05 -6.78
N LYS A 2 -66.21 8.76 -8.07
CA LYS A 2 -65.13 7.86 -8.57
C LYS A 2 -64.06 8.57 -9.42
N LYS A 3 -64.30 9.83 -9.83
CA LYS A 3 -63.37 10.64 -10.65
C LYS A 3 -62.37 11.48 -9.82
N ILE A 4 -62.64 11.64 -8.52
CA ILE A 4 -61.78 12.40 -7.60
C ILE A 4 -60.57 11.53 -7.17
N LEU A 5 -60.75 10.21 -7.08
CA LEU A 5 -59.70 9.27 -6.71
C LEU A 5 -58.65 9.06 -7.82
N THR A 6 -59.02 9.25 -9.09
CA THR A 6 -58.08 9.14 -10.22
C THR A 6 -57.22 10.40 -10.40
N LEU A 7 -57.67 11.55 -9.90
CA LEU A 7 -56.94 12.82 -10.02
C LEU A 7 -55.81 12.94 -8.97
N SER A 8 -56.00 12.37 -7.77
CA SER A 8 -55.00 12.38 -6.71
C SER A 8 -53.82 11.44 -6.97
N VAL A 9 -54.03 10.34 -7.70
CA VAL A 9 -52.96 9.40 -8.08
C VAL A 9 -52.03 9.99 -9.15
N SER A 10 -52.57 10.79 -10.08
CA SER A 10 -51.77 11.49 -11.10
C SER A 10 -50.90 12.62 -10.49
N LEU A 11 -51.44 13.32 -9.49
CA LEU A 11 -50.73 14.44 -8.86
C LEU A 11 -49.54 13.99 -8.00
N LEU A 12 -49.55 12.75 -7.49
CA LEU A 12 -48.45 12.20 -6.69
C LEU A 12 -47.27 11.69 -7.55
N THR A 13 -47.52 11.37 -8.83
CA THR A 13 -46.46 10.92 -9.75
C THR A 13 -45.62 12.04 -10.36
N ALA A 14 -46.09 13.30 -10.31
CA ALA A 14 -45.40 14.43 -10.94
C ALA A 14 -44.24 15.02 -10.09
N THR A 15 -44.21 14.76 -8.78
CA THR A 15 -43.20 15.35 -7.88
C THR A 15 -41.89 14.57 -7.82
N ALA A 16 -41.81 13.37 -8.40
CA ALA A 16 -40.59 12.55 -8.40
C ALA A 16 -39.56 12.97 -9.46
N SER A 17 -39.97 13.75 -10.47
CA SER A 17 -39.12 14.08 -11.63
C SER A 17 -38.15 15.25 -11.38
N PHE A 18 -38.28 16.00 -10.29
CA PHE A 18 -37.52 17.23 -10.05
C PHE A 18 -36.38 17.11 -9.02
N ALA A 19 -36.07 15.90 -8.54
CA ALA A 19 -35.07 15.69 -7.46
C ALA A 19 -33.66 15.27 -7.93
N GLN A 20 -33.38 15.24 -9.23
CA GLN A 20 -32.02 14.98 -9.72
C GLN A 20 -31.17 16.26 -9.64
N ALA A 21 -30.55 16.48 -8.48
CA ALA A 21 -29.49 17.48 -8.34
C ALA A 21 -28.35 17.18 -9.35
N PRO A 22 -27.68 18.21 -9.92
CA PRO A 22 -26.54 17.99 -10.78
C PRO A 22 -25.48 17.21 -10.00
N ARG A 23 -25.22 15.97 -10.43
CA ARG A 23 -24.10 15.20 -9.92
C ARG A 23 -22.86 15.99 -10.33
N LEU A 24 -22.15 16.56 -9.35
CA LEU A 24 -20.83 17.12 -9.57
C LEU A 24 -20.02 16.01 -10.22
N THR A 25 -19.82 16.09 -11.53
CA THR A 25 -18.86 15.25 -12.24
C THR A 25 -17.53 15.65 -11.66
N ALA A 26 -17.04 14.86 -10.70
CA ALA A 26 -15.68 14.98 -10.22
C ALA A 26 -14.82 15.10 -11.46
N THR A 27 -14.12 16.22 -11.60
CA THR A 27 -13.10 16.41 -12.62
C THR A 27 -12.27 15.14 -12.64
N THR A 28 -12.34 14.38 -13.74
CA THR A 28 -11.55 13.18 -13.93
C THR A 28 -10.11 13.63 -14.12
N GLU A 29 -9.47 14.04 -13.02
CA GLU A 29 -8.03 14.11 -12.94
C GLU A 29 -7.52 12.71 -13.32
N PRO A 30 -6.58 12.59 -14.27
CA PRO A 30 -6.04 11.30 -14.64
C PRO A 30 -5.41 10.67 -13.40
N GLN A 31 -6.06 9.64 -12.85
CA GLN A 31 -5.53 8.87 -11.72
C GLN A 31 -4.24 8.19 -12.19
N LEU A 32 -3.10 8.70 -11.74
CA LEU A 32 -1.82 8.08 -11.99
C LEU A 32 -1.83 6.67 -11.36
N PRO A 33 -1.25 5.66 -12.03
CA PRO A 33 -1.20 4.32 -11.46
C PRO A 33 -0.39 4.35 -10.16
N TYR A 34 -0.94 3.74 -9.11
CA TYR A 34 -0.26 3.58 -7.84
C TYR A 34 1.02 2.75 -8.02
N ARG A 35 2.15 3.25 -7.49
CA ARG A 35 3.45 2.58 -7.51
C ARG A 35 3.84 2.22 -6.08
N ALA A 36 3.43 1.03 -5.66
CA ALA A 36 3.76 0.50 -4.34
C ALA A 36 5.29 0.30 -4.20
N THR A 37 5.79 0.43 -2.97
CA THR A 37 7.12 -0.01 -2.58
C THR A 37 7.02 -1.36 -1.87
N ASP A 38 8.12 -2.09 -1.80
CA ASP A 38 8.16 -3.37 -1.10
C ASP A 38 7.89 -3.21 0.40
N THR A 39 7.24 -4.22 0.97
CA THR A 39 6.92 -4.21 2.40
C THR A 39 8.18 -4.38 3.24
N LYS A 40 8.39 -3.46 4.18
CA LYS A 40 9.51 -3.50 5.12
C LYS A 40 9.10 -4.14 6.45
N VAL A 41 9.72 -5.27 6.79
CA VAL A 41 9.44 -6.00 8.05
C VAL A 41 10.36 -5.53 9.17
N ASN A 42 11.67 -5.50 8.93
CA ASN A 42 12.69 -5.04 9.87
C ASN A 42 13.34 -3.76 9.34
N ALA A 43 13.67 -2.84 10.25
CA ALA A 43 14.50 -1.69 9.97
C ALA A 43 15.93 -1.95 10.43
N LEU A 44 16.86 -1.92 9.47
CA LEU A 44 18.29 -1.87 9.75
C LEU A 44 18.63 -0.48 10.32
N VAL A 45 19.16 -0.46 11.55
CA VAL A 45 19.55 0.77 12.27
C VAL A 45 21.04 1.02 12.10
N HIS A 46 21.85 -0.02 12.24
CA HIS A 46 23.30 0.09 12.11
C HIS A 46 23.91 -1.21 11.60
N THR A 47 25.02 -1.06 10.87
CA THR A 47 25.83 -2.17 10.38
C THR A 47 27.28 -1.88 10.71
N LYS A 48 27.95 -2.86 11.33
CA LYS A 48 29.39 -2.89 11.48
C LYS A 48 29.95 -4.08 10.70
N LEU A 49 31.00 -3.83 9.93
CA LEU A 49 31.72 -4.83 9.17
C LEU A 49 33.16 -4.89 9.68
N ASP A 50 33.61 -6.09 10.04
CA ASP A 50 35.02 -6.40 10.27
C ASP A 50 35.46 -7.35 9.16
N VAL A 51 36.23 -6.83 8.21
CA VAL A 51 36.50 -7.51 6.95
C VAL A 51 37.97 -7.47 6.58
N ARG A 52 38.40 -8.53 5.88
CA ARG A 52 39.74 -8.67 5.33
C ARG A 52 39.65 -9.19 3.90
N PHE A 53 40.27 -8.45 2.99
CA PHE A 53 40.33 -8.80 1.57
C PHE A 53 41.42 -9.84 1.31
N ASP A 54 41.09 -10.86 0.53
CA ASP A 54 42.05 -11.80 -0.07
C ASP A 54 41.96 -11.66 -1.58
N TYR A 55 42.83 -10.80 -2.13
CA TYR A 55 42.84 -10.49 -3.56
C TYR A 55 43.28 -11.67 -4.43
N ALA A 56 44.12 -12.57 -3.91
CA ALA A 56 44.58 -13.74 -4.66
C ALA A 56 43.41 -14.70 -4.93
N LYS A 57 42.55 -14.91 -3.93
CA LYS A 57 41.33 -15.73 -4.07
C LYS A 57 40.12 -14.94 -4.57
N ARG A 58 40.20 -13.60 -4.55
CA ARG A 58 39.09 -12.66 -4.81
C ARG A 58 37.96 -12.83 -3.80
N TYR A 59 38.31 -13.08 -2.54
CA TYR A 59 37.37 -13.33 -1.44
C TYR A 59 37.38 -12.18 -0.44
N LEU A 60 36.25 -12.01 0.24
CA LEU A 60 36.09 -11.11 1.36
C LEU A 60 35.75 -11.94 2.60
N TYR A 61 36.70 -12.09 3.51
CA TYR A 61 36.44 -12.76 4.78
C TYR A 61 36.03 -11.73 5.82
N GLY A 62 35.12 -12.09 6.72
CA GLY A 62 34.76 -11.16 7.78
C GLY A 62 33.54 -11.57 8.58
N LYS A 63 33.14 -10.65 9.46
CA LYS A 63 31.94 -10.74 10.28
C LYS A 63 31.10 -9.48 10.10
N ALA A 64 29.79 -9.65 10.10
CA ALA A 64 28.82 -8.57 10.08
C ALA A 64 28.05 -8.56 11.39
N TRP A 65 27.94 -7.39 12.02
CA TRP A 65 27.03 -7.17 13.15
C TRP A 65 25.93 -6.22 12.70
N LEU A 66 24.68 -6.66 12.84
CA LEU A 66 23.49 -5.94 12.43
C LEU A 66 22.71 -5.50 13.67
N THR A 67 22.40 -4.21 13.78
CA THR A 67 21.44 -3.68 14.76
C THR A 67 20.13 -3.44 14.04
N LEU A 68 19.08 -4.15 14.45
CA LEU A 68 17.78 -4.16 13.79
C LEU A 68 16.68 -3.82 14.79
N LYS A 69 15.59 -3.25 14.28
CA LYS A 69 14.34 -3.10 15.03
C LYS A 69 13.16 -3.50 14.15
N PRO A 70 12.02 -3.95 14.71
CA PRO A 70 10.81 -4.15 13.92
C PRO A 70 10.37 -2.82 13.27
N TYR A 71 9.88 -2.85 12.04
CA TYR A 71 9.51 -1.63 11.31
C TYR A 71 8.12 -1.11 11.70
N ALA A 72 7.11 -1.98 11.73
CA ALA A 72 5.73 -1.62 12.04
C ALA A 72 5.15 -2.37 13.25
N TYR A 73 5.32 -3.70 13.28
CA TYR A 73 4.81 -4.58 14.34
C TYR A 73 5.94 -5.44 14.89
N ALA A 74 5.76 -5.98 16.10
CA ALA A 74 6.71 -6.93 16.68
C ALA A 74 6.93 -8.12 15.73
N THR A 75 8.18 -8.56 15.61
CA THR A 75 8.59 -9.67 14.74
C THR A 75 9.57 -10.57 15.48
N ASP A 76 9.49 -11.86 15.19
CA ASP A 76 10.29 -12.93 15.79
C ASP A 76 11.34 -13.50 14.83
N SER A 77 11.37 -13.01 13.59
CA SER A 77 12.22 -13.52 12.53
C SER A 77 12.97 -12.41 11.79
N LEU A 78 14.07 -12.80 11.16
CA LEU A 78 14.90 -11.96 10.31
C LEU A 78 15.25 -12.75 9.06
N ARG A 79 15.03 -12.15 7.89
CA ARG A 79 15.46 -12.71 6.60
C ARG A 79 16.68 -11.95 6.09
N LEU A 80 17.74 -12.67 5.74
CA LEU A 80 18.96 -12.14 5.16
C LEU A 80 19.23 -12.82 3.81
N ASP A 81 19.67 -12.05 2.84
CA ASP A 81 20.08 -12.57 1.53
C ASP A 81 21.58 -12.89 1.55
N ALA A 82 21.93 -14.14 1.22
CA ALA A 82 23.29 -14.67 1.33
C ALA A 82 23.78 -15.32 0.03
N LYS A 83 23.69 -14.59 -1.08
CA LYS A 83 24.10 -15.11 -2.39
C LYS A 83 25.63 -15.20 -2.48
N GLY A 84 26.15 -16.41 -2.70
CA GLY A 84 27.60 -16.64 -2.84
C GLY A 84 28.37 -16.44 -1.53
N MET A 85 27.69 -16.58 -0.38
CA MET A 85 28.30 -16.54 0.94
C MET A 85 28.46 -17.96 1.50
N ASP A 86 29.55 -18.18 2.22
CA ASP A 86 29.78 -19.36 3.06
C ASP A 86 29.53 -18.94 4.52
N ILE A 87 28.65 -19.65 5.24
CA ILE A 87 28.12 -19.24 6.57
C ILE A 87 28.38 -20.31 7.62
#